data_AF-A0A6N4UME2-F1
#
_entry.id   AF-A0A6N4UME2-F1
#
_cell.length_a   1.000
_cell.length_b   1.000
_cell.length_c   1.000
_cell.angle_alpha   90.00
_cell.angle_beta   90.00
_cell.angle_gamma   90.00
#
_symmetry.space_group_name_H-M   'P 1'
#
loop_
_entity.id
_entity.type
_entity.pdbx_description
1 polymer ?
#
loop_
_entity_poly.entity_id
_entity_poly.type
_entity_poly.pdbx_seq_one_letter_code
_entity_poly.pdbx_strand_id
1 'polypeptide(L)'
;MTAPAWTITPTAEQWCAVVDSAEYAAHGDRTRSAGALIESGQDVRVLAVVGIRLLAGVLAEGVSADEIRREVLALASCTGAPDRTVNAALETLGMAEALTRDDWAAVDALCAGSQIAVVDIVVMATALAGQAISSSTDDVAGAFYRLREAWGAA
;
A
#
# COMPACT_ATOMS: atom_id res chain seq x y z
N MET A 1 18.09 8.96 5.62
CA MET A 1 17.23 8.98 4.40
C MET A 1 16.35 10.21 4.48
N THR A 2 16.09 10.91 3.38
CA THR A 2 15.15 12.04 3.37
C THR A 2 13.73 11.50 3.25
N ALA A 3 12.80 11.96 4.09
CA ALA A 3 11.40 11.54 4.05
C ALA A 3 10.74 11.88 2.69
N PRO A 4 9.76 11.08 2.22
CA PRO A 4 8.99 11.40 1.03
C PRO A 4 8.22 12.72 1.17
N ALA A 5 7.98 13.41 0.05
CA ALA A 5 7.08 14.55 0.04
C ALA A 5 5.62 14.08 0.04
N TRP A 6 5.02 13.93 1.22
CA TRP A 6 3.68 13.36 1.40
C TRP A 6 2.55 14.13 0.72
N THR A 7 2.77 15.38 0.37
CA THR A 7 1.82 16.25 -0.33
C THR A 7 1.93 16.20 -1.85
N ILE A 8 2.86 15.40 -2.41
CA ILE A 8 3.04 15.31 -3.86
C ILE A 8 1.76 14.80 -4.54
N THR A 9 1.37 15.42 -5.65
CA THR A 9 0.29 14.91 -6.50
C THR A 9 0.89 13.88 -7.46
N PRO A 10 0.50 12.59 -7.40
CA PRO A 10 1.06 11.60 -8.31
C PRO A 10 0.67 11.85 -9.76
N THR A 11 1.46 11.33 -10.69
CA THR A 11 1.04 11.24 -12.10
C THR A 11 0.10 10.04 -12.28
N ALA A 12 -0.65 10.03 -13.39
CA ALA A 12 -1.48 8.88 -13.75
C ALA A 12 -0.66 7.58 -13.85
N GLU A 13 0.57 7.65 -14.37
CA GLU A 13 1.49 6.50 -14.47
C GLU A 13 1.88 5.95 -13.09
N GLN A 14 2.19 6.83 -12.13
CA GLN A 14 2.55 6.45 -10.76
C GLN A 14 1.36 5.81 -10.03
N TRP A 15 0.17 6.36 -10.25
CA TRP A 15 -1.07 5.80 -9.73
C TRP A 15 -1.34 4.41 -10.30
N CYS A 16 -1.29 4.25 -11.63
CA CYS A 16 -1.52 2.96 -12.27
C CYS A 16 -0.51 1.90 -11.84
N ALA A 17 0.78 2.24 -11.72
CA ALA A 17 1.78 1.27 -11.27
C ALA A 17 1.46 0.68 -9.88
N VAL A 18 0.97 1.52 -8.96
CA VAL A 18 0.57 1.09 -7.62
C VAL A 18 -0.74 0.28 -7.65
N VAL A 19 -1.72 0.72 -8.45
CA VAL A 19 -3.00 0.02 -8.61
C VAL A 19 -2.81 -1.35 -9.26
N ASP A 20 -1.99 -1.46 -10.31
CA ASP A 20 -1.64 -2.72 -10.97
C ASP A 20 -0.90 -3.65 -10.00
N SER A 21 0.05 -3.11 -9.23
CA SER A 21 0.76 -3.88 -8.20
C SER A 21 -0.19 -4.44 -7.14
N ALA A 22 -1.17 -3.65 -6.70
CA ALA A 22 -2.19 -4.06 -5.75
C ALA A 22 -3.16 -5.10 -6.34
N GLU A 23 -3.55 -4.96 -7.61
CA GLU A 23 -4.39 -5.95 -8.31
C GLU A 23 -3.68 -7.30 -8.43
N TYR A 24 -2.40 -7.30 -8.86
CA TYR A 24 -1.63 -8.55 -8.88
C TYR A 24 -1.47 -9.16 -7.50
N ALA A 25 -1.30 -8.34 -6.46
CA ALA A 25 -1.25 -8.82 -5.08
C ALA A 25 -2.59 -9.41 -4.62
N ALA A 26 -3.72 -8.81 -5.00
CA ALA A 26 -5.06 -9.33 -4.74
C ALA A 26 -5.28 -10.72 -5.35
N HIS A 27 -4.68 -10.98 -6.53
CA HIS A 27 -4.71 -12.28 -7.19
C HIS A 27 -3.62 -13.26 -6.73
N GLY A 28 -2.79 -12.88 -5.75
CA GLY A 28 -1.69 -13.71 -5.24
C GLY A 28 -0.48 -13.82 -6.18
N ASP A 29 -0.41 -13.01 -7.25
CA ASP A 29 0.72 -12.98 -8.17
C ASP A 29 1.80 -12.00 -7.68
N ARG A 30 2.61 -12.47 -6.73
CA ARG A 30 3.70 -11.68 -6.13
C ARG A 30 4.74 -11.23 -7.16
N THR A 31 4.99 -12.04 -8.19
CA THR A 31 6.00 -11.75 -9.21
C THR A 31 5.54 -10.58 -10.07
N ARG A 32 4.29 -10.60 -10.56
CA ARG A 32 3.74 -9.48 -11.33
C ARG A 32 3.50 -8.24 -10.48
N SER A 33 3.15 -8.40 -9.20
CA SER A 33 3.01 -7.29 -8.28
C SER A 33 4.32 -6.49 -8.11
N ALA A 34 5.44 -7.19 -7.94
CA ALA A 34 6.76 -6.55 -7.90
C ALA A 34 7.18 -6.03 -9.30
N GLY A 35 6.89 -6.81 -10.35
CA GLY A 35 7.15 -6.43 -11.74
C GLY A 35 6.51 -5.09 -12.11
N ALA A 36 5.24 -4.88 -11.79
CA ALA A 36 4.52 -3.63 -12.06
C ALA A 36 5.23 -2.39 -11.48
N LEU A 37 5.75 -2.49 -10.25
CA LEU A 37 6.48 -1.40 -9.61
C LEU A 37 7.84 -1.15 -10.27
N ILE A 38 8.59 -2.22 -10.57
CA ILE A 38 9.94 -2.13 -11.16
C ILE A 38 9.87 -1.62 -12.61
N GLU A 39 8.97 -2.19 -13.41
CA GLU A 39 8.82 -1.89 -14.84
C GLU A 39 8.28 -0.48 -15.07
N SER A 40 7.60 0.12 -14.08
CA SER A 40 7.14 1.51 -14.15
C SER A 40 8.27 2.53 -14.29
N GLY A 41 9.50 2.19 -13.87
CA GLY A 41 10.66 3.10 -13.87
C GLY A 41 10.51 4.32 -12.96
N GLN A 42 9.49 4.38 -12.11
CA GLN A 42 9.17 5.54 -11.26
C GLN A 42 10.06 5.60 -10.01
N ASP A 43 10.18 6.79 -9.42
CA ASP A 43 10.86 6.96 -8.13
C ASP A 43 10.10 6.21 -7.02
N VAL A 44 10.78 5.24 -6.40
CA VAL A 44 10.25 4.41 -5.31
C VAL A 44 9.70 5.23 -4.14
N ARG A 45 10.23 6.43 -3.88
CA ARG A 45 9.73 7.32 -2.83
C ARG A 45 8.35 7.87 -3.17
N VAL A 46 8.12 8.18 -4.45
CA VAL A 46 6.82 8.62 -4.93
C VAL A 46 5.84 7.46 -4.90
N LEU A 47 6.25 6.27 -5.38
CA LEU A 47 5.44 5.07 -5.29
C LEU A 47 5.05 4.72 -3.85
N ALA A 48 5.90 5.00 -2.86
CA ALA A 48 5.58 4.77 -1.45
C ALA A 48 4.47 5.71 -0.96
N VAL A 49 4.53 7.00 -1.32
CA VAL A 49 3.45 7.95 -1.01
C VAL A 49 2.14 7.50 -1.65
N VAL A 50 2.19 7.08 -2.92
CA VAL A 50 1.01 6.62 -3.66
C VAL A 50 0.42 5.34 -3.07
N GLY A 51 1.27 4.36 -2.73
CA GLY A 51 0.86 3.13 -2.06
C GLY A 51 0.18 3.40 -0.71
N ILE A 52 0.77 4.25 0.12
CA ILE A 52 0.17 4.64 1.41
C ILE A 52 -1.16 5.37 1.21
N ARG A 53 -1.26 6.24 0.19
CA ARG A 53 -2.53 6.90 -0.17
C ARG A 53 -3.60 5.92 -0.62
N LEU A 54 -3.24 4.92 -1.43
CA LEU A 54 -4.16 3.86 -1.83
C LEU A 54 -4.68 3.10 -0.60
N LEU A 55 -3.78 2.65 0.28
CA LEU A 55 -4.15 1.94 1.50
C LEU A 55 -5.02 2.82 2.42
N ALA A 56 -4.68 4.09 2.60
CA ALA A 56 -5.49 5.03 3.37
C ALA A 56 -6.89 5.23 2.76
N GLY A 57 -7.00 5.27 1.43
CA GLY A 57 -8.28 5.29 0.74
C GLY A 57 -9.13 4.05 1.06
N VAL A 58 -8.52 2.85 1.02
CA VAL A 58 -9.19 1.60 1.38
C VAL A 58 -9.69 1.61 2.84
N LEU A 59 -8.89 2.15 3.77
CA LEU A 59 -9.31 2.31 5.17
C LEU A 59 -10.46 3.31 5.31
N ALA A 60 -10.42 4.43 4.57
CA ALA A 60 -11.45 5.45 4.59
C ALA A 60 -12.81 4.95 4.04
N GLU A 61 -12.79 3.99 3.11
CA GLU A 61 -13.97 3.29 2.61
C GLU A 61 -14.56 2.26 3.61
N GLY A 62 -13.98 2.14 4.81
CA GLY A 62 -14.54 1.38 5.92
C GLY A 62 -13.86 0.04 6.21
N VAL A 63 -12.76 -0.29 5.53
CA VAL A 63 -11.96 -1.46 5.90
C VAL A 63 -11.28 -1.22 7.26
N SER A 64 -11.42 -2.17 8.18
CA SER A 64 -10.88 -2.05 9.53
C SER A 64 -9.35 -2.27 9.57
N ALA A 65 -8.60 -1.26 10.03
CA ALA A 65 -7.17 -1.41 10.28
C ALA A 65 -6.87 -2.48 11.35
N ASP A 66 -7.73 -2.62 12.36
CA ASP A 66 -7.56 -3.67 13.39
C ASP A 66 -7.77 -5.08 12.84
N GLU A 67 -8.65 -5.24 11.86
CA GLU A 67 -8.81 -6.50 11.14
C GLU A 67 -7.56 -6.84 10.33
N ILE A 68 -7.06 -5.89 9.54
CA ILE A 68 -5.80 -6.05 8.79
C ILE A 68 -4.65 -6.42 9.73
N ARG A 69 -4.52 -5.71 10.87
CA ARG A 69 -3.50 -5.98 11.90
C ARG A 69 -3.59 -7.41 12.43
N ARG A 70 -4.79 -7.89 12.73
CA ARG A 70 -5.01 -9.27 13.18
C ARG A 70 -4.62 -10.29 12.11
N GLU A 71 -4.99 -10.05 10.86
CA GLU A 71 -4.67 -10.94 9.74
C GLU A 71 -3.16 -11.01 9.48
N VAL A 72 -2.46 -9.87 9.51
CA VAL A 72 -0.99 -9.82 9.39
C VAL A 72 -0.33 -10.69 10.47
N LEU A 73 -0.75 -10.55 11.73
CA LEU A 73 -0.20 -11.32 12.85
C LEU A 73 -0.55 -12.81 12.77
N ALA A 74 -1.78 -13.13 12.36
CA ALA A 74 -2.21 -14.52 12.15
C ALA A 74 -1.41 -15.18 11.03
N LEU A 75 -1.25 -14.51 9.88
CA LEU A 75 -0.47 -15.01 8.76
C LEU A 75 1.00 -15.21 9.13
N ALA A 76 1.59 -14.26 9.87
CA ALA A 76 2.96 -14.38 10.35
C ALA A 76 3.14 -15.60 11.25
N SER A 77 2.20 -15.83 12.17
CA SER A 77 2.19 -17.00 13.05
C SER A 77 2.06 -18.32 12.28
N CYS A 78 1.24 -18.35 11.23
CA CYS A 78 1.03 -19.55 10.41
C CYS A 78 2.20 -19.85 9.46
N THR A 79 2.89 -18.82 8.96
CA THR A 79 3.91 -18.98 7.91
C THR A 79 5.34 -18.90 8.42
N GLY A 80 5.54 -18.46 9.67
CA GLY A 80 6.87 -18.14 10.19
C GLY A 80 7.48 -16.93 9.49
N ALA A 81 6.65 -15.97 9.06
CA ALA A 81 7.13 -14.77 8.40
C ALA A 81 8.12 -14.02 9.31
N PRO A 82 9.26 -13.52 8.79
CA PRO A 82 10.24 -12.80 9.60
C PRO A 82 9.64 -11.57 10.27
N ASP A 83 10.06 -11.27 11.50
CA ASP A 83 9.62 -10.09 12.27
C ASP A 83 9.75 -8.78 11.48
N ARG A 84 10.81 -8.65 10.66
CA ARG A 84 10.98 -7.48 9.79
C ARG A 84 9.83 -7.27 8.81
N THR A 85 9.24 -8.34 8.28
CA THR A 85 8.13 -8.28 7.33
C THR A 85 6.84 -7.89 8.05
N VAL A 86 6.65 -8.43 9.26
CA VAL A 86 5.52 -8.08 10.12
C VAL A 86 5.59 -6.61 10.52
N ASN A 87 6.75 -6.15 10.99
CA ASN A 87 6.99 -4.75 11.30
C ASN A 87 6.77 -3.86 10.06
N ALA A 88 7.22 -4.31 8.88
CA ALA A 88 6.97 -3.61 7.63
C ALA A 88 5.49 -3.41 7.33
N ALA A 89 4.69 -4.47 7.44
CA ALA A 89 3.25 -4.38 7.26
C ALA A 89 2.59 -3.46 8.31
N LEU A 90 2.97 -3.60 9.58
CA LEU A 90 2.37 -2.83 10.68
C LEU A 90 2.73 -1.34 10.65
N GLU A 91 3.98 -0.99 10.35
CA GLU A 91 4.40 0.41 10.19
C GLU A 91 3.73 1.05 8.97
N THR A 92 3.64 0.32 7.85
CA THR A 92 2.93 0.75 6.63
C THR A 92 1.45 1.03 6.93
N LEU A 93 0.79 0.12 7.65
CA LEU A 93 -0.59 0.30 8.09
C LEU A 93 -0.73 1.53 9.00
N GLY A 94 0.19 1.72 9.95
CA GLY A 94 0.21 2.88 10.85
C GLY A 94 0.37 4.21 10.10
N MET A 95 1.18 4.24 9.03
CA MET A 95 1.29 5.42 8.16
C MET A 95 -0.03 5.71 7.44
N ALA A 96 -0.71 4.67 6.93
CA ALA A 96 -2.03 4.84 6.30
C ALA A 96 -3.09 5.31 7.30
N GLU A 97 -3.12 4.77 8.53
CA GLU A 97 -4.03 5.23 9.60
C GLU A 97 -3.76 6.67 10.07
N ALA A 98 -2.51 7.12 10.04
CA ALA A 98 -2.18 8.52 10.31
C ALA A 98 -2.65 9.41 9.15
N LEU A 99 -2.47 8.96 7.92
CA LEU A 99 -2.90 9.67 6.72
C LEU A 99 -4.43 9.83 6.65
N THR A 100 -5.23 8.83 7.03
CA THR A 100 -6.70 8.96 7.07
C THR A 100 -7.21 10.01 8.08
N ARG A 101 -6.37 10.40 9.04
CA ARG A 101 -6.66 11.43 10.05
C ARG A 101 -6.05 12.79 9.71
N ASP A 102 -5.48 12.95 8.50
CA ASP A 102 -4.70 14.12 8.08
C ASP A 102 -3.53 14.44 9.05
N ASP A 103 -3.01 13.43 9.76
CA ASP A 103 -1.92 13.59 10.74
C ASP A 103 -0.56 13.42 10.06
N TRP A 104 -0.21 14.39 9.21
CA TRP A 104 1.02 14.39 8.43
C TRP A 104 2.28 14.34 9.31
N ALA A 105 2.22 14.94 10.50
CA ALA A 105 3.32 14.89 11.46
C ALA A 105 3.57 13.47 11.97
N ALA A 106 2.51 12.69 12.23
CA ALA A 106 2.66 11.28 12.59
C ALA A 106 3.18 10.44 11.40
N VAL A 107 2.72 10.70 10.18
CA VAL A 107 3.24 10.03 8.97
C VAL A 107 4.76 10.29 8.83
N ASP A 108 5.19 11.55 8.97
CA ASP A 108 6.60 11.93 8.92
C ASP A 108 7.42 11.27 10.04
N ALA A 109 6.90 11.26 11.27
CA ALA A 109 7.57 10.64 12.41
C ALA A 109 7.74 9.12 12.23
N LEU A 110 6.70 8.43 11.75
CA LEU A 110 6.75 7.00 11.44
C LEU A 110 7.78 6.73 10.34
N CYS A 111 7.78 7.51 9.26
CA CYS A 111 8.72 7.31 8.16
C CYS A 111 10.17 7.62 8.55
N ALA A 112 10.41 8.69 9.32
CA ALA A 112 11.75 9.06 9.78
C ALA A 112 12.31 8.09 10.82
N GLY A 113 11.46 7.53 11.68
CA GLY A 113 11.84 6.55 12.70
C GLY A 113 11.94 5.11 12.17
N SER A 114 11.41 4.85 10.98
CA SER A 114 11.37 3.51 10.41
C SER A 114 12.75 2.98 10.03
N GLN A 115 12.98 1.71 10.32
CA GLN A 115 14.16 0.96 9.85
C GLN A 115 13.88 0.21 8.53
N ILE A 116 12.67 0.33 8.00
CA ILE A 116 12.21 -0.38 6.82
C ILE A 116 12.68 0.36 5.57
N ALA A 117 13.07 -0.39 4.53
CA ALA A 117 13.43 0.22 3.27
C ALA A 117 12.17 0.79 2.58
N VAL A 118 12.30 1.93 1.88
CA VAL A 118 11.16 2.55 1.17
C VAL A 118 10.48 1.58 0.22
N VAL A 119 11.25 0.71 -0.45
CA VAL A 119 10.70 -0.34 -1.33
C VAL A 119 9.77 -1.31 -0.59
N ASP A 120 10.09 -1.67 0.64
CA ASP A 120 9.25 -2.56 1.45
C ASP A 120 7.95 -1.87 1.84
N ILE A 121 7.98 -0.54 2.08
CA ILE A 121 6.76 0.25 2.31
C ILE A 121 5.83 0.18 1.09
N VAL A 122 6.38 0.36 -0.12
CA VAL A 122 5.58 0.26 -1.37
C VAL A 122 4.93 -1.12 -1.47
N VAL A 123 5.73 -2.18 -1.33
CA VAL A 123 5.28 -3.57 -1.50
C VAL A 123 4.26 -3.96 -0.43
N MET A 124 4.46 -3.55 0.83
CA MET A 124 3.50 -3.80 1.88
C MET A 124 2.22 -3.00 1.65
N ALA A 125 2.30 -1.74 1.21
CA ALA A 125 1.11 -0.92 0.99
C ALA A 125 0.22 -1.51 -0.12
N THR A 126 0.82 -1.92 -1.24
CA THR A 126 0.07 -2.54 -2.34
C THR A 126 -0.45 -3.92 -1.98
N ALA A 127 0.31 -4.73 -1.23
CA ALA A 127 -0.14 -6.03 -0.77
C ALA A 127 -1.33 -5.92 0.20
N LEU A 128 -1.26 -5.03 1.18
CA LEU A 128 -2.33 -4.81 2.15
C LEU A 128 -3.58 -4.25 1.46
N ALA A 129 -3.42 -3.25 0.60
CA ALA A 129 -4.54 -2.68 -0.16
C ALA A 129 -5.19 -3.72 -1.08
N GLY A 130 -4.38 -4.51 -1.79
CA GLY A 130 -4.86 -5.55 -2.68
C GLY A 130 -5.68 -6.61 -1.96
N GLN A 131 -5.16 -7.12 -0.84
CA GLN A 131 -5.87 -8.09 -0.02
C GLN A 131 -7.16 -7.52 0.57
N ALA A 132 -7.11 -6.31 1.14
CA ALA A 132 -8.28 -5.62 1.68
C ALA A 132 -9.38 -5.36 0.63
N ILE A 133 -9.00 -4.99 -0.60
CA ILE A 133 -9.96 -4.84 -1.70
C ILE A 133 -10.56 -6.21 -2.03
N SER A 134 -9.74 -7.25 -2.22
CA SER A 134 -10.24 -8.59 -2.56
C SER A 134 -11.17 -9.21 -1.52
N SER A 135 -11.01 -8.88 -0.24
CA SER A 135 -11.90 -9.36 0.82
C SER A 135 -13.20 -8.56 0.95
N SER A 136 -13.25 -7.36 0.36
CA SER A 136 -14.37 -6.41 0.52
C SER A 136 -15.36 -6.39 -0.65
N THR A 137 -15.01 -6.98 -1.80
CA THR A 137 -15.85 -6.99 -3.01
C THR A 137 -15.77 -8.30 -3.77
N ASP A 138 -16.91 -8.72 -4.33
CA ASP A 138 -16.98 -9.86 -5.26
C ASP A 138 -16.46 -9.49 -6.66
N ASP A 139 -16.55 -8.20 -7.03
CA ASP A 139 -16.06 -7.65 -8.32
C ASP A 139 -14.71 -6.96 -8.13
N VAL A 140 -13.67 -7.78 -7.95
CA VAL A 140 -12.29 -7.31 -7.75
C VAL A 140 -11.78 -6.55 -8.97
N ALA A 141 -12.00 -7.08 -10.18
CA ALA A 141 -11.54 -6.47 -11.42
C ALA A 141 -12.22 -5.11 -11.67
N GLY A 142 -13.52 -5.00 -11.44
CA GLY A 142 -14.24 -3.73 -11.56
C GLY A 142 -13.81 -2.69 -10.51
N ALA A 143 -13.43 -3.12 -9.30
CA ALA A 143 -12.87 -2.22 -8.30
C ALA A 143 -11.55 -1.60 -8.76
N PHE A 144 -10.61 -2.41 -9.26
CA PHE A 144 -9.33 -1.90 -9.78
C PHE A 144 -9.49 -1.09 -11.07
N TYR A 145 -10.43 -1.43 -11.94
CA TYR A 145 -10.77 -0.60 -13.11
C TYR A 145 -11.20 0.82 -12.70
N ARG A 146 -12.13 0.94 -11.73
CA ARG A 146 -12.58 2.25 -11.21
C ARG A 146 -11.43 3.04 -10.56
N LEU A 147 -10.52 2.36 -9.85
CA LEU A 147 -9.35 3.01 -9.29
C LEU A 147 -8.47 3.63 -10.38
N ARG A 148 -8.23 2.94 -11.50
CA ARG A 148 -7.47 3.51 -12.65
C ARG A 148 -8.19 4.71 -13.27
N GLU A 149 -9.51 4.63 -13.45
CA GLU A 149 -10.33 5.72 -14.01
C GLU A 149 -10.28 7.00 -13.17
N ALA A 150 -10.26 6.89 -11.84
CA ALA A 150 -10.27 8.04 -10.93
C ALA A 150 -9.11 9.03 -11.14
N TRP A 151 -8.03 8.60 -11.80
CA TRP A 151 -6.86 9.42 -12.13
C TRP A 151 -6.64 9.62 -13.64
N GLY A 152 -7.67 9.36 -14.46
CA GLY A 152 -7.67 9.64 -15.89
C GLY A 152 -6.85 8.65 -16.73
N ALA A 153 -6.65 7.42 -16.26
CA ALA A 153 -5.79 6.42 -16.89
C ALA A 153 -6.55 5.31 -17.65
N ALA A 154 -7.75 5.59 -18.16
CA ALA A 154 -8.54 4.65 -18.95
C ALA A 154 -8.46 4.94 -20.46
#